data_AF-A0A9N9QFU0-F1
#
_entry.id   AF-A0A9N9QFU0-F1
#
_cell.length_a   1.000
_cell.length_b   1.000
_cell.length_c   1.000
_cell.angle_alpha   90.00
_cell.angle_beta   90.00
_cell.angle_gamma   90.00
#
_symmetry.space_group_name_H-M   'P 1'
#
loop_
_entity.id
_entity.type
_entity.pdbx_description
1 polymer ?
#
loop_
_entity_poly.entity_id
_entity_poly.type
_entity_poly.pdbx_seq_one_letter_code
_entity_poly.pdbx_strand_id
1 'polypeptide(L)'
;MPMKRRRAPNSKLPKVNSKEKLTTAELKLRLQSLKKRSAALDKEIEELRAKGVTEDLQPEMKALHDYNDIKDVTQMVLGVLADEEQCTVGSLHKKYNLPLE
;
A
#
# COMPACT_ATOMS: atom_id res chain seq x y z
N MET A 1 -9.85 -15.79 -7.71
CA MET A 1 -10.24 -14.43 -8.17
C MET A 1 -9.00 -13.74 -8.76
N PRO A 2 -9.00 -13.26 -10.02
CA PRO A 2 -7.83 -12.60 -10.61
C PRO A 2 -7.73 -11.15 -10.11
N MET A 3 -6.61 -10.78 -9.49
CA MET A 3 -6.40 -9.42 -8.97
C MET A 3 -6.31 -8.37 -10.09
N LYS A 4 -7.14 -7.32 -10.01
CA LYS A 4 -7.09 -6.16 -10.91
C LYS A 4 -5.75 -5.44 -10.74
N ARG A 5 -4.98 -5.35 -11.83
CA ARG A 5 -3.75 -4.54 -11.91
C ARG A 5 -4.08 -3.08 -11.56
N ARG A 6 -3.56 -2.57 -10.45
CA ARG A 6 -3.62 -1.14 -10.10
C ARG A 6 -2.93 -0.35 -11.22
N ARG A 7 -3.62 0.63 -11.81
CA ARG A 7 -3.03 1.53 -12.81
C ARG A 7 -2.04 2.44 -12.10
N ALA A 8 -0.77 2.39 -12.53
CA ALA A 8 0.26 3.31 -12.04
C ALA A 8 -0.18 4.77 -12.26
N PRO A 9 0.09 5.69 -11.32
CA PRO A 9 -0.17 7.09 -11.53
C PRO A 9 0.68 7.59 -12.69
N ASN A 10 0.05 8.40 -13.53
CA ASN A 10 0.54 8.94 -14.80
C ASN A 10 1.99 9.44 -14.70
N SER A 11 2.95 8.58 -15.02
CA SER A 11 4.35 8.94 -15.14
C SER A 11 4.46 9.84 -16.39
N LYS A 12 4.48 11.16 -16.16
CA LYS A 12 4.80 12.17 -17.17
C LYS A 12 6.29 12.06 -17.53
N LEU A 13 6.68 10.95 -18.12
CA LEU A 13 7.96 10.83 -18.80
C LEU A 13 7.86 11.69 -20.07
N PRO A 14 8.81 12.62 -20.31
CA PRO A 14 8.83 13.37 -21.54
C PRO A 14 8.99 12.38 -22.71
N LYS A 15 7.99 12.34 -23.61
CA LYS A 15 8.07 11.56 -24.85
C LYS A 15 9.28 12.06 -25.64
N VAL A 16 10.31 11.23 -25.74
CA VAL A 16 11.47 11.51 -26.59
C VAL A 16 11.01 11.35 -28.04
N ASN A 17 10.85 12.47 -28.74
CA ASN A 17 10.49 12.47 -30.15
C ASN A 17 11.72 12.07 -30.96
N SER A 18 11.74 10.83 -31.47
CA SER A 18 12.88 10.20 -32.17
C SER A 18 13.30 10.91 -33.48
N LYS A 19 12.66 12.02 -33.84
CA LYS A 19 12.90 12.79 -35.07
C LYS A 19 13.59 14.14 -34.84
N GLU A 20 13.89 14.53 -33.60
CA GLU A 20 14.67 15.74 -33.32
C GLU A 20 16.16 15.51 -33.59
N LYS A 21 16.70 16.09 -34.67
CA LYS A 21 18.16 16.16 -34.89
C LYS A 21 18.76 17.23 -33.96
N LEU A 22 18.88 16.92 -32.67
CA LEU A 22 19.62 17.76 -31.73
C LEU A 22 21.12 17.71 -32.07
N THR A 23 21.77 18.86 -31.97
CA THR A 23 23.22 18.96 -32.06
C THR A 23 23.90 18.19 -30.93
N THR A 24 25.14 17.78 -31.13
CA THR A 24 25.93 17.05 -30.11
C THR A 24 26.07 17.84 -28.80
N ALA A 25 26.01 19.16 -28.85
CA ALA A 25 26.04 20.04 -27.67
C ALA A 25 24.72 20.00 -26.90
N GLU A 26 23.58 20.06 -27.58
CA GLU A 26 22.24 19.97 -26.97
C GLU A 26 22.00 18.58 -26.36
N LEU A 27 22.49 17.51 -27.01
CA LEU A 27 22.46 16.16 -26.46
C LEU A 27 23.27 16.04 -25.17
N LYS A 28 24.46 16.64 -25.11
CA LYS A 28 25.29 16.66 -23.89
C LYS A 28 24.59 17.43 -22.75
N LEU A 29 23.99 18.58 -23.04
CA LEU A 29 23.23 19.35 -22.06
C LEU A 29 22.01 18.57 -21.54
N ARG A 30 21.27 17.91 -22.43
CA ARG A 30 20.11 17.09 -22.07
C ARG A 30 20.52 15.87 -21.22
N LEU A 31 21.64 15.24 -21.55
CA LEU A 31 22.18 14.14 -20.76
C LEU A 31 22.62 14.62 -19.37
N GLN A 32 23.24 15.80 -19.28
CA GLN A 32 23.63 16.38 -17.99
C GLN A 32 22.42 16.75 -17.13
N SER A 33 21.34 17.29 -17.73
CA SER A 33 20.11 17.62 -17.00
C SER A 33 19.37 16.36 -16.53
N LEU A 34 19.33 15.31 -17.36
CA LEU A 34 18.81 13.99 -16.98
C LEU A 34 19.61 13.38 -15.82
N LYS A 35 20.94 13.43 -15.85
CA LYS A 35 21.79 12.95 -14.74
C LYS A 35 21.52 13.70 -13.44
N LYS A 36 21.42 15.03 -13.49
CA LYS A 36 21.09 15.84 -12.31
C LYS A 36 19.72 15.50 -11.75
N ARG A 37 18.72 15.29 -12.63
CA ARG A 37 17.37 14.90 -12.22
C ARG A 37 17.33 13.50 -11.62
N SER A 38 18.07 12.55 -12.19
CA SER A 38 18.22 11.20 -11.62
C SER A 38 18.78 11.29 -10.20
N ALA A 39 19.90 12.00 -10.02
CA ALA A 39 20.54 12.14 -8.73
C ALA A 39 19.65 12.84 -7.68
N ALA A 40 18.80 13.77 -8.10
CA ALA A 40 17.83 14.41 -7.21
C ALA A 40 16.71 13.43 -6.80
N LEU A 41 16.20 12.64 -7.73
CA LEU A 41 15.19 11.61 -7.45
C LEU A 41 15.76 10.48 -6.57
N ASP A 42 17.02 10.08 -6.78
CA ASP A 42 17.68 9.08 -5.93
C ASP A 42 17.79 9.58 -4.48
N LYS A 43 18.09 10.87 -4.27
CA LYS A 43 18.06 11.47 -2.93
C LYS A 43 16.67 11.49 -2.32
N GLU A 44 15.65 11.85 -3.10
CA GLU A 44 14.25 11.86 -2.64
C GLU A 44 13.79 10.45 -2.24
N ILE A 45 14.18 9.41 -2.99
CA ILE A 45 13.90 8.01 -2.66
C ILE A 45 14.56 7.63 -1.33
N GLU A 46 15.83 7.97 -1.13
CA GLU A 46 16.54 7.67 0.12
C GLU A 46 15.94 8.42 1.32
N GLU A 47 15.54 9.68 1.15
CA GLU A 47 14.83 10.44 2.19
C GLU A 47 13.46 9.83 2.54
N LEU A 48 12.71 9.35 1.55
CA LEU A 48 11.42 8.69 1.75
C LEU A 48 11.59 7.34 2.47
N ARG A 49 12.59 6.55 2.08
CA ARG A 49 12.95 5.30 2.75
C ARG A 49 13.38 5.54 4.20
N ALA A 50 14.16 6.58 4.47
CA ALA A 50 14.58 6.96 5.82
C ALA A 50 13.39 7.38 6.71
N LYS A 51 12.31 7.92 6.11
CA LYS A 51 11.05 8.22 6.81
C LYS A 51 10.18 6.98 7.08
N GLY A 52 10.67 5.78 6.75
CA GLY A 52 9.93 4.53 6.93
C GLY A 52 8.84 4.30 5.87
N VAL A 53 8.88 5.03 4.75
CA VAL A 53 7.98 4.78 3.63
C VAL A 53 8.53 3.57 2.86
N THR A 54 8.07 2.38 3.25
CA THR A 54 8.36 1.14 2.54
C THR A 54 7.40 0.98 1.37
N GLU A 55 7.90 0.63 0.19
CA GLU A 55 7.05 0.28 -0.96
C GLU A 55 6.27 -1.03 -0.74
N ASP A 56 6.75 -1.84 0.20
CA ASP A 56 6.17 -3.11 0.57
C ASP A 56 5.18 -2.93 1.73
N LEU A 57 3.96 -2.53 1.40
CA LEU A 57 2.81 -2.53 2.31
C LEU A 57 2.16 -3.92 2.42
N GLN A 58 2.71 -4.95 1.74
CA GLN A 58 2.13 -6.29 1.75
C GLN A 58 2.13 -6.94 3.14
N PRO A 59 3.16 -6.81 4.00
CA PRO A 59 3.13 -7.42 5.32
C PRO A 59 2.09 -6.78 6.24
N GLU A 60 1.96 -5.46 6.27
CA GLU A 60 0.93 -4.79 7.07
C GLU A 60 -0.48 -5.11 6.55
N MET A 61 -0.65 -5.14 5.23
CA MET A 61 -1.94 -5.48 4.63
C MET A 61 -2.31 -6.95 4.84
N LYS A 62 -1.33 -7.85 4.95
CA LYS A 62 -1.56 -9.25 5.33
C LYS A 62 -1.97 -9.37 6.80
N ALA A 63 -1.25 -8.70 7.71
CA ALA A 63 -1.58 -8.72 9.13
C ALA A 63 -3.01 -8.20 9.39
N LEU A 64 -3.45 -7.17 8.66
CA LEU A 64 -4.82 -6.66 8.76
C LEU A 64 -5.87 -7.67 8.28
N HIS A 65 -5.61 -8.39 7.19
CA HIS A 65 -6.52 -9.45 6.73
C HIS A 65 -6.56 -10.61 7.71
N ASP A 66 -5.40 -11.09 8.18
CA ASP A 66 -5.33 -12.17 9.16
C ASP A 66 -6.10 -11.80 10.45
N TYR A 67 -5.99 -10.54 10.90
CA TYR A 67 -6.77 -10.02 12.03
C TYR A 67 -8.27 -9.98 11.76
N ASN A 68 -8.70 -9.49 10.59
CA ASN A 68 -10.11 -9.44 10.25
C ASN A 68 -10.71 -10.85 10.14
N ASP A 69 -9.99 -11.79 9.52
CA ASP A 69 -10.44 -13.17 9.38
C ASP A 69 -10.68 -13.84 10.74
N ILE A 70 -9.75 -13.68 11.69
CA ILE A 70 -9.95 -14.23 13.05
C ILE A 70 -11.07 -13.50 13.81
N LYS A 71 -11.22 -12.19 13.62
CA LYS A 71 -12.30 -11.40 14.24
C LYS A 71 -13.67 -11.88 13.74
N ASP A 72 -13.81 -12.09 12.44
CA ASP A 72 -15.06 -12.51 11.82
C ASP A 72 -15.44 -13.93 12.25
N VAL A 73 -14.48 -14.85 12.32
CA VAL A 73 -14.71 -16.20 12.89
C VAL A 73 -15.14 -16.12 14.35
N THR A 74 -14.49 -15.28 15.15
CA THR A 74 -14.85 -15.06 16.55
C THR A 74 -16.29 -14.56 16.67
N GLN A 75 -16.69 -13.62 15.83
CA GLN A 75 -18.05 -13.07 15.85
C GLN A 75 -19.11 -14.09 15.42
N MET A 76 -18.79 -14.96 14.45
CA MET A 76 -19.68 -16.08 14.09
C MET A 76 -19.88 -17.04 15.26
N VAL A 77 -18.80 -17.42 15.95
CA VAL A 77 -18.87 -18.32 17.12
C VAL A 77 -19.65 -17.66 18.26
N LEU A 78 -19.42 -16.37 18.52
CA LEU A 78 -20.17 -15.62 19.53
C LEU A 78 -21.65 -15.51 19.19
N GLY A 79 -22.02 -15.40 17.91
CA GLY A 79 -23.41 -15.40 17.46
C GLY A 79 -24.12 -16.69 17.83
N VAL A 80 -23.53 -17.84 17.46
CA VAL A 80 -24.09 -19.16 17.81
C VAL A 80 -24.13 -19.35 19.32
N LEU A 81 -23.08 -18.98 20.04
CA LEU A 81 -23.03 -19.12 21.50
C LEU A 81 -24.08 -18.22 22.18
N ALA A 82 -24.36 -17.04 21.64
CA ALA A 82 -25.37 -16.14 22.18
C ALA A 82 -26.79 -16.72 22.01
N ASP A 83 -27.06 -17.35 20.86
CA ASP A 83 -28.32 -18.04 20.60
C ASP A 83 -28.50 -19.23 21.56
N GLU A 84 -27.46 -20.04 21.78
CA GLU A 84 -27.48 -21.17 22.69
C GLU A 84 -27.63 -20.76 24.17
N GLU A 85 -26.92 -19.71 24.60
CA GLU A 85 -27.00 -19.18 25.97
C GLU A 85 -28.23 -18.26 26.18
N GLN A 86 -29.07 -18.06 25.15
CA GLN A 86 -30.22 -17.14 25.17
C GLN A 86 -29.85 -15.74 25.67
N CYS A 87 -28.68 -15.26 25.28
CA CYS A 87 -28.16 -13.96 25.68
C CYS A 87 -27.79 -13.12 24.45
N THR A 88 -27.42 -11.87 24.66
CA THR A 88 -26.96 -11.02 23.56
C THR A 88 -25.46 -11.19 23.34
N VAL A 89 -25.01 -11.07 22.09
CA VAL A 89 -23.57 -11.06 21.76
C VAL A 89 -22.82 -10.00 22.58
N GLY A 90 -23.43 -8.84 22.82
CA GLY A 90 -22.84 -7.79 23.69
C GLY A 90 -22.65 -8.22 25.15
N SER A 91 -23.44 -9.16 25.67
CA SER A 91 -23.24 -9.74 27.00
C SER A 91 -22.07 -10.71 27.03
N LEU A 92 -21.89 -11.49 25.96
CA LEU A 92 -20.73 -12.37 25.81
C LEU A 92 -19.43 -11.58 25.65
N HIS A 93 -19.45 -10.45 24.93
CA HIS A 93 -18.31 -9.54 24.85
C HIS A 93 -17.86 -9.07 26.23
N LYS A 94 -18.80 -8.70 27.12
CA LYS A 94 -18.49 -8.36 28.52
C LYS A 94 -18.00 -9.56 29.33
N LYS A 95 -18.61 -10.74 29.15
CA LYS A 95 -18.26 -11.99 29.85
C LYS A 95 -16.82 -12.44 29.54
N TYR A 96 -16.40 -12.34 28.27
CA TYR A 96 -15.08 -12.76 27.81
C TYR A 96 -14.07 -11.61 27.71
N ASN A 97 -14.45 -10.41 28.18
CA ASN A 97 -13.61 -9.21 28.15
C ASN A 97 -13.09 -8.86 26.73
N LEU A 98 -13.97 -9.00 25.74
CA LEU A 98 -13.71 -8.68 24.35
C LEU A 98 -14.14 -7.22 24.06
N PRO A 99 -13.41 -6.52 23.17
CA PRO A 99 -13.78 -5.18 22.76
C PRO A 99 -15.08 -5.20 21.93
N LEU A 100 -16.06 -4.38 22.33
CA LEU A 100 -17.23 -4.07 21.51
C LEU A 100 -16.81 -3.11 20.39
N GLU A 101 -16.51 -3.66 19.22
CA GLU A 101 -16.31 -2.94 17.96
C GLU A 101 -17.28 -3.46 16.90
#